data_AF-A0A9W3G2T8-F1
#
_entry.id   AF-A0A9W3G2T8-F1
#
_cell.length_a   1.000
_cell.length_b   1.000
_cell.length_c   1.000
_cell.angle_alpha   90.00
_cell.angle_beta   90.00
_cell.angle_gamma   90.00
#
_symmetry.space_group_name_H-M   'P 1'
#
loop_
_entity.id
_entity.type
_entity.pdbx_description
1 polymer ?
#
loop_
_entity_poly.entity_id
_entity_poly.type
_entity_poly.pdbx_seq_one_letter_code
_entity_poly.pdbx_strand_id
1 'polypeptide(L)'
;MEKFCEDIGVEPENIIMLVLAWKLEAESMGFFTKEEWLKGMTSLQCDCTEKLQNKFDFLRSQLNDISSFKNIYRYAFDFARDKDQRSLDIDTAKSMLALLLGRTWPLFSVFYQYLEQSKYRVMNKDQWYNVLEFSRTVHADLSNYDEDGAWPVLLDEFVEWQKVRQTS
;
A
#
# COMPACT_ATOMS: atom_id res chain seq x y z
N MET A 1 16.17 11.78 -1.53
CA MET A 1 14.70 11.75 -1.71
C MET A 1 14.07 13.05 -1.21
N GLU A 2 14.25 13.40 0.07
CA GLU A 2 13.65 14.58 0.75
C GLU A 2 13.63 15.86 -0.09
N LYS A 3 14.78 16.37 -0.56
CA LYS A 3 14.83 17.58 -1.39
C LYS A 3 13.94 17.50 -2.65
N PHE A 4 13.85 16.34 -3.30
CA PHE A 4 12.97 16.19 -4.45
C PHE A 4 11.49 16.27 -4.06
N CYS A 5 11.12 15.72 -2.89
CA CYS A 5 9.77 15.81 -2.35
C CYS A 5 9.43 17.27 -2.00
N GLU A 6 10.36 18.00 -1.40
CA GLU A 6 10.27 19.45 -1.14
C GLU A 6 10.11 20.24 -2.44
N ASP A 7 10.99 20.03 -3.43
CA ASP A 7 10.96 20.71 -4.74
C ASP A 7 9.59 20.54 -5.44
N ILE A 8 8.97 19.35 -5.35
CA ILE A 8 7.63 19.08 -5.94
C ILE A 8 6.45 19.37 -5.00
N GLY A 9 6.69 19.80 -3.76
CA GLY A 9 5.65 20.18 -2.80
C GLY A 9 4.84 19.01 -2.21
N VAL A 10 5.48 17.87 -1.92
CA VAL A 10 4.85 16.72 -1.23
C VAL A 10 5.71 16.20 -0.08
N GLU A 11 5.09 15.55 0.89
CA GLU A 11 5.80 14.79 1.92
C GLU A 11 6.36 13.48 1.34
N PRO A 12 7.49 12.94 1.84
CA PRO A 12 8.04 11.65 1.37
C PRO A 12 7.06 10.47 1.49
N GLU A 13 6.21 10.48 2.51
CA GLU A 13 5.17 9.47 2.75
C GLU A 13 3.88 9.72 1.95
N ASN A 14 3.83 10.74 1.08
CA ASN A 14 2.64 10.99 0.29
C ASN A 14 2.40 9.86 -0.73
N ILE A 15 1.16 9.39 -0.86
CA ILE A 15 0.79 8.34 -1.82
C ILE A 15 1.19 8.65 -3.28
N ILE A 16 1.32 9.93 -3.66
CA ILE A 16 1.87 10.34 -4.96
C ILE A 16 3.28 9.80 -5.18
N MET A 17 4.13 9.74 -4.15
CA MET A 17 5.49 9.21 -4.23
C MET A 17 5.50 7.72 -4.55
N LEU A 18 4.56 6.94 -3.97
CA LEU A 18 4.40 5.52 -4.28
C LEU A 18 3.92 5.29 -5.72
N VAL A 19 2.94 6.07 -6.20
CA VAL A 19 2.47 5.96 -7.59
C VAL A 19 3.53 6.44 -8.59
N LEU A 20 4.31 7.46 -8.24
CA LEU A 20 5.44 7.91 -9.04
C LEU A 20 6.54 6.85 -9.12
N ALA A 21 6.92 6.25 -7.99
CA ALA A 21 7.88 5.15 -7.95
C ALA A 21 7.42 3.97 -8.83
N TRP A 22 6.13 3.61 -8.76
CA TRP A 22 5.53 2.62 -9.66
C TRP A 22 5.63 3.01 -11.15
N LYS A 23 5.39 4.28 -11.51
CA LYS A 23 5.56 4.77 -12.90
C LYS A 23 7.01 4.84 -13.37
N LEU A 24 7.96 4.97 -12.45
CA LEU A 24 9.41 4.88 -12.71
C LEU A 24 9.91 3.42 -12.73
N GLU A 25 9.05 2.46 -12.39
CA GLU A 25 9.40 1.04 -12.18
C GLU A 25 10.51 0.85 -11.14
N ALA A 26 10.54 1.70 -10.10
CA ALA A 26 11.65 1.75 -9.15
C ALA A 26 11.75 0.49 -8.28
N GLU A 27 12.95 -0.07 -8.14
CA GLU A 27 13.17 -1.35 -7.43
C GLU A 27 13.09 -1.26 -5.90
N SER A 28 13.31 -0.09 -5.28
CA SER A 28 13.51 -0.02 -3.83
C SER A 28 13.12 1.33 -3.21
N MET A 29 12.40 1.28 -2.09
CA MET A 29 11.88 2.45 -1.39
C MET A 29 12.99 3.43 -0.96
N GLY A 30 12.73 4.72 -1.12
CA GLY A 30 13.64 5.82 -0.78
C GLY A 30 14.69 6.17 -1.84
N PHE A 31 14.83 5.36 -2.90
CA PHE A 31 15.84 5.55 -3.94
C PHE A 31 15.24 5.53 -5.35
N PHE A 32 15.86 6.29 -6.25
CA PHE A 32 15.68 6.14 -7.70
C PHE A 32 17.08 6.05 -8.32
N THR A 33 17.31 5.03 -9.14
CA THR A 33 18.48 4.97 -10.01
C THR A 33 18.36 5.98 -11.14
N LYS A 34 19.48 6.30 -11.78
CA LYS A 34 19.50 7.17 -12.96
C LYS A 34 18.68 6.60 -14.12
N GLU A 35 18.63 5.27 -14.26
CA GLU A 35 17.90 4.61 -15.34
C GLU A 35 16.38 4.65 -15.13
N GLU A 36 15.91 4.24 -13.95
CA GLU A 36 14.50 4.36 -13.52
C GLU A 36 13.99 5.79 -13.71
N TRP A 37 14.76 6.77 -13.23
CA TRP A 37 14.43 8.18 -13.35
C TRP A 37 14.31 8.64 -14.80
N LEU A 38 15.34 8.39 -15.64
CA LEU A 38 15.34 8.83 -17.03
C LEU A 38 14.23 8.14 -17.84
N LYS A 39 14.04 6.83 -17.66
CA LYS A 39 12.98 6.06 -18.32
C LYS A 39 11.60 6.56 -17.91
N GLY A 40 11.33 6.65 -16.61
CA GLY A 40 10.03 7.05 -16.06
C GLY A 40 9.67 8.50 -16.38
N MET A 41 10.59 9.45 -16.20
CA MET A 41 10.34 10.86 -16.49
C MET A 41 10.17 11.12 -18.00
N THR A 42 10.90 10.40 -18.87
CA THR A 42 10.68 10.44 -20.32
C THR A 42 9.29 9.91 -20.69
N SER A 43 8.88 8.78 -20.10
CA SER A 43 7.55 8.18 -20.29
C SER A 43 6.42 9.11 -19.83
N LEU A 44 6.62 9.81 -18.71
CA LEU A 44 5.70 10.82 -18.18
C LEU A 44 5.75 12.15 -18.95
N GLN A 45 6.70 12.34 -19.87
CA GLN A 45 6.96 13.59 -20.61
C GLN A 45 7.27 14.79 -19.69
N CYS A 46 8.01 14.54 -18.60
CA CYS A 46 8.38 15.52 -17.60
C CYS A 46 9.90 15.77 -17.62
N ASP A 47 10.32 17.00 -17.89
CA ASP A 47 11.72 17.44 -17.88
C ASP A 47 12.01 18.49 -16.77
N CYS A 48 10.98 18.90 -16.04
CA CYS A 48 11.06 19.82 -14.90
C CYS A 48 9.99 19.52 -13.83
N THR A 49 10.20 20.07 -12.63
CA THR A 49 9.30 19.98 -11.46
C THR A 49 7.86 20.36 -11.80
N GLU A 50 7.65 21.49 -12.49
CA GLU A 50 6.32 22.01 -12.82
C GLU A 50 5.52 21.03 -13.70
N LYS A 51 6.15 20.44 -14.73
CA LYS A 51 5.49 19.43 -15.56
C LYS A 51 5.11 18.20 -14.75
N LEU A 52 5.93 17.79 -13.80
CA LEU A 52 5.62 16.64 -12.93
C LEU A 52 4.47 16.94 -11.96
N GLN A 53 4.45 18.13 -11.35
CA GLN A 53 3.33 18.59 -10.53
C GLN A 53 2.02 18.62 -11.33
N ASN A 54 2.07 19.09 -12.58
CA ASN A 54 0.94 19.03 -13.53
C ASN A 54 0.50 17.60 -13.92
N LYS A 55 1.28 16.56 -13.59
CA LYS A 55 0.86 15.14 -13.71
C LYS A 55 0.28 14.56 -12.42
N PHE A 56 0.26 15.27 -11.30
CA PHE A 56 -0.20 14.70 -10.03
C PHE A 56 -1.64 14.17 -10.09
N ASP A 57 -2.56 14.85 -10.77
CA ASP A 57 -3.94 14.36 -10.89
C ASP A 57 -4.05 13.14 -11.81
N PHE A 58 -3.20 13.04 -12.84
CA PHE A 58 -3.05 11.81 -13.63
C PHE A 58 -2.49 10.65 -12.79
N LEU A 59 -1.50 10.92 -11.92
CA LEU A 59 -0.98 9.90 -11.00
C LEU A 59 -2.07 9.47 -10.00
N ARG A 60 -2.82 10.40 -9.39
CA ARG A 60 -3.97 10.08 -8.52
C ARG A 60 -5.01 9.24 -9.24
N SER A 61 -5.30 9.53 -10.51
CA SER A 61 -6.31 8.79 -11.28
C SER A 61 -5.96 7.31 -11.46
N GLN A 62 -4.68 6.92 -11.38
CA GLN A 62 -4.25 5.51 -11.45
C GLN A 62 -4.72 4.69 -10.25
N LEU A 63 -5.04 5.33 -9.12
CA LEU A 63 -5.57 4.67 -7.93
C LEU A 63 -7.08 4.42 -8.01
N ASN A 64 -7.77 5.08 -8.94
CA ASN A 64 -9.21 4.93 -9.14
C ASN A 64 -9.54 3.79 -10.12
N ASP A 65 -8.59 3.38 -10.96
CA ASP A 65 -8.72 2.20 -11.81
C ASP A 65 -8.38 0.93 -11.03
N ILE A 66 -9.27 -0.07 -11.07
CA ILE A 66 -9.17 -1.30 -10.28
C ILE A 66 -7.92 -2.11 -10.66
N SER A 67 -7.61 -2.20 -11.96
CA SER A 67 -6.44 -2.93 -12.46
C SER A 67 -5.14 -2.26 -12.01
N SER A 68 -5.02 -0.96 -12.25
CA SER A 68 -3.88 -0.14 -11.87
C SER A 68 -3.68 -0.11 -10.36
N PHE A 69 -4.73 0.06 -9.56
CA PHE A 69 -4.65 -0.02 -8.10
C PHE A 69 -4.16 -1.39 -7.62
N LYS A 70 -4.68 -2.50 -8.16
CA LYS A 70 -4.23 -3.87 -7.82
C LYS A 70 -2.75 -4.07 -8.16
N ASN A 71 -2.27 -3.47 -9.25
CA ASN A 71 -0.84 -3.51 -9.63
C ASN A 71 0.03 -2.63 -8.73
N ILE A 72 -0.38 -1.39 -8.42
CA ILE A 72 0.31 -0.48 -7.49
C ILE A 72 0.40 -1.10 -6.09
N TYR A 73 -0.70 -1.67 -5.59
CA TYR A 73 -0.75 -2.34 -4.29
C TYR A 73 0.18 -3.56 -4.22
N ARG A 74 0.25 -4.36 -5.29
CA ARG A 74 1.18 -5.50 -5.38
C ARG A 74 2.63 -5.08 -5.47
N TYR A 75 2.91 -4.01 -6.23
CA TYR A 75 4.22 -3.40 -6.36
C TYR A 75 4.74 -2.85 -5.02
N ALA A 76 3.88 -2.18 -4.24
CA ALA A 76 4.24 -1.58 -2.96
C ALA A 76 4.90 -2.58 -1.99
N PHE A 77 4.47 -3.85 -2.00
CA PHE A 77 5.10 -4.91 -1.20
C PHE A 77 6.55 -5.17 -1.58
N ASP A 78 6.83 -5.35 -2.88
CA ASP A 78 8.20 -5.65 -3.33
C ASP A 78 9.09 -4.39 -3.28
N PHE A 79 8.52 -3.20 -3.45
CA PHE A 79 9.19 -1.90 -3.36
C PHE A 79 9.62 -1.52 -1.93
N ALA A 80 8.74 -1.72 -0.94
CA ALA A 80 8.99 -1.36 0.45
C ALA A 80 9.81 -2.41 1.22
N ARG A 81 10.09 -3.57 0.61
CA ARG A 81 10.79 -4.69 1.25
C ARG A 81 12.27 -4.70 0.92
N ASP A 82 13.11 -4.82 1.94
CA ASP A 82 14.53 -5.13 1.78
C ASP A 82 14.75 -6.35 0.87
N LYS A 83 15.69 -6.24 -0.08
CA LYS A 83 15.88 -7.22 -1.17
C LYS A 83 15.99 -8.66 -0.67
N ASP A 84 16.65 -8.89 0.46
CA ASP A 84 16.89 -10.22 1.04
C ASP A 84 15.73 -10.82 1.89
N GLN A 85 14.81 -10.00 2.43
CA GLN A 85 14.03 -10.39 3.64
C GLN A 85 12.72 -11.18 3.42
N ARG A 86 12.20 -11.28 2.18
CA ARG A 86 10.93 -11.96 1.79
C ARG A 86 9.59 -11.48 2.40
N SER A 87 9.59 -10.80 3.55
CA SER A 87 8.43 -10.16 4.20
C SER A 87 8.74 -8.71 4.56
N LEU A 88 7.71 -7.86 4.68
CA LEU A 88 7.82 -6.53 5.30
C LEU A 88 7.86 -6.66 6.82
N ASP A 89 8.55 -5.77 7.53
CA ASP A 89 8.29 -5.58 8.96
C ASP A 89 6.88 -4.99 9.17
N ILE A 90 6.34 -5.17 10.37
CA ILE A 90 4.94 -4.80 10.62
C ILE A 90 4.69 -3.29 10.62
N ASP A 91 5.69 -2.46 10.92
CA ASP A 91 5.54 -1.01 10.97
C ASP A 91 5.56 -0.42 9.54
N THR A 92 6.50 -0.84 8.69
CA THR A 92 6.49 -0.53 7.25
C THR A 92 5.20 -1.04 6.57
N ALA A 93 4.76 -2.26 6.90
CA ALA A 93 3.52 -2.81 6.36
C ALA A 93 2.30 -1.96 6.77
N LYS A 94 2.16 -1.61 8.05
CA LYS A 94 1.10 -0.72 8.55
C LYS A 94 1.10 0.63 7.83
N SER A 95 2.26 1.28 7.68
CA SER A 95 2.37 2.57 7.00
C SER A 95 1.97 2.47 5.52
N MET A 96 2.44 1.46 4.78
CA MET A 96 2.06 1.29 3.37
C MET A 96 0.56 0.95 3.21
N LEU A 97 -0.03 0.14 4.11
CA LEU A 97 -1.47 -0.10 4.11
C LEU A 97 -2.27 1.15 4.46
N ALA A 98 -1.77 2.02 5.35
CA ALA A 98 -2.42 3.29 5.69
C ALA A 98 -2.50 4.23 4.49
N LEU A 99 -1.43 4.30 3.68
CA LEU A 99 -1.46 5.05 2.43
C LEU A 99 -2.46 4.45 1.43
N LEU A 100 -2.39 3.14 1.18
CA LEU A 100 -3.16 2.49 0.11
C LEU A 100 -4.65 2.30 0.44
N LEU A 101 -4.98 1.89 1.66
CA LEU A 101 -6.33 1.46 2.06
C LEU A 101 -7.00 2.40 3.07
N GLY A 102 -6.24 3.24 3.78
CA GLY A 102 -6.75 4.01 4.93
C GLY A 102 -7.87 5.02 4.65
N ARG A 103 -8.10 5.37 3.37
CA ARG A 103 -9.24 6.18 2.93
C ARG A 103 -10.37 5.40 2.24
N THR A 104 -10.11 4.14 1.83
CA THR A 104 -11.02 3.40 0.92
C THR A 104 -11.57 2.10 1.50
N TRP A 105 -11.00 1.59 2.58
CA TRP A 105 -11.47 0.38 3.25
C TRP A 105 -12.09 0.71 4.61
N PRO A 106 -13.41 0.51 4.82
CA PRO A 106 -14.10 0.92 6.05
C PRO A 106 -13.55 0.29 7.35
N LEU A 107 -12.99 -0.93 7.27
CA LEU A 107 -12.40 -1.63 8.42
C LEU A 107 -10.92 -1.28 8.65
N PHE A 108 -10.30 -0.40 7.85
CA PHE A 108 -8.86 -0.17 7.96
C PHE A 108 -8.43 0.33 9.35
N SER A 109 -9.18 1.22 9.99
CA SER A 109 -8.82 1.78 11.30
C SER A 109 -8.80 0.70 12.41
N VAL A 110 -9.76 -0.22 12.40
CA VAL A 110 -9.80 -1.34 13.35
C VAL A 110 -8.79 -2.42 13.00
N PHE A 111 -8.52 -2.67 11.71
CA PHE A 111 -7.46 -3.58 11.28
C PHE A 111 -6.06 -3.07 11.65
N TYR A 112 -5.80 -1.78 11.47
CA TYR A 112 -4.56 -1.14 11.90
C TYR A 112 -4.35 -1.31 13.42
N GLN A 113 -5.39 -1.01 14.22
CA GLN A 113 -5.35 -1.21 15.66
C GLN A 113 -5.16 -2.68 16.07
N TYR A 114 -5.76 -3.62 15.33
CA TYR A 114 -5.50 -5.05 15.51
C TYR A 114 -4.03 -5.37 15.28
N LEU A 115 -3.43 -4.92 14.16
CA LEU A 115 -2.00 -5.16 13.87
C LEU A 115 -1.08 -4.63 14.98
N GLU A 116 -1.37 -3.45 15.54
CA GLU A 116 -0.62 -2.87 16.68
C GLU A 116 -0.65 -3.73 17.95
N GLN A 117 -1.79 -4.39 18.22
CA GLN A 117 -2.00 -5.23 19.41
C GLN A 117 -1.65 -6.71 19.17
N SER A 118 -1.46 -7.10 17.91
CA SER A 118 -1.22 -8.47 17.50
C SER A 118 0.18 -8.98 17.84
N LYS A 119 0.36 -10.30 17.72
CA LYS A 119 1.66 -10.97 17.81
C LYS A 119 2.52 -10.83 16.55
N TYR A 120 1.97 -10.30 15.44
CA TYR A 120 2.68 -10.24 14.16
C TYR A 120 3.77 -9.17 14.17
N ARG A 121 4.99 -9.55 13.77
CA ARG A 121 6.15 -8.65 13.63
C ARG A 121 6.57 -8.43 12.18
N VAL A 122 6.03 -9.23 11.26
CA VAL A 122 6.23 -9.14 9.82
C VAL A 122 4.92 -9.45 9.09
N MET A 123 4.78 -8.95 7.87
CA MET A 123 3.72 -9.34 6.93
C MET A 123 4.35 -9.93 5.67
N ASN A 124 3.97 -11.17 5.34
CA ASN A 124 4.44 -11.85 4.14
C ASN A 124 3.61 -11.48 2.90
N LYS A 125 4.06 -11.91 1.71
CA LYS A 125 3.44 -11.56 0.43
C LYS A 125 2.01 -12.07 0.27
N ASP A 126 1.73 -13.27 0.79
CA ASP A 126 0.41 -13.87 0.73
C ASP A 126 -0.59 -13.14 1.63
N GLN A 127 -0.19 -12.84 2.88
CA GLN A 127 -0.96 -12.00 3.81
C GLN A 127 -1.25 -10.63 3.19
N TRP A 128 -0.24 -9.96 2.63
CA TRP A 128 -0.39 -8.66 1.96
C TRP A 128 -1.44 -8.74 0.84
N TYR A 129 -1.38 -9.77 -0.01
CA TYR A 129 -2.25 -9.92 -1.17
C TYR A 129 -3.70 -10.20 -0.75
N ASN A 130 -3.89 -11.02 0.30
CA ASN A 130 -5.20 -11.33 0.85
C ASN A 130 -5.83 -10.16 1.61
N VAL A 131 -5.05 -9.27 2.26
CA VAL A 131 -5.60 -8.04 2.87
C VAL A 131 -6.32 -7.16 1.82
N LEU A 132 -5.78 -7.05 0.60
CA LEU A 132 -6.51 -6.37 -0.48
C LEU A 132 -7.78 -7.11 -0.87
N GLU A 133 -7.72 -8.43 -1.08
CA GLU A 133 -8.89 -9.19 -1.51
C GLU A 133 -10.01 -9.15 -0.45
N PHE A 134 -9.67 -9.33 0.83
CA PHE A 134 -10.57 -9.16 1.98
C PHE A 134 -11.19 -7.76 1.98
N SER A 135 -10.39 -6.71 1.77
CA SER A 135 -10.90 -5.32 1.73
C SER A 135 -11.91 -5.02 0.62
N ARG A 136 -12.04 -5.91 -0.38
CA ARG A 136 -12.96 -5.78 -1.51
C ARG A 136 -14.10 -6.79 -1.50
N THR A 137 -13.97 -7.91 -0.79
CA THR A 137 -14.93 -9.04 -0.82
C THR A 137 -15.67 -9.24 0.50
N VAL A 138 -15.06 -8.89 1.64
CA VAL A 138 -15.68 -9.05 2.96
C VAL A 138 -16.41 -7.76 3.36
N HIS A 139 -17.66 -7.90 3.80
CA HIS A 139 -18.50 -6.80 4.24
C HIS A 139 -17.95 -6.13 5.50
N ALA A 140 -18.26 -4.85 5.70
CA ALA A 140 -17.81 -4.08 6.86
C ALA A 140 -18.42 -4.55 8.20
N ASP A 141 -19.51 -5.33 8.16
CA ASP A 141 -20.12 -6.00 9.32
C ASP A 141 -19.64 -7.45 9.51
N LEU A 142 -18.70 -7.91 8.66
CA LEU A 142 -18.16 -9.28 8.64
C LEU A 142 -19.22 -10.38 8.40
N SER A 143 -20.43 -10.02 7.95
CA SER A 143 -21.58 -10.93 7.81
C SER A 143 -21.39 -12.05 6.78
N ASN A 144 -20.52 -11.84 5.79
CA ASN A 144 -20.21 -12.80 4.73
C ASN A 144 -18.82 -13.44 4.89
N TYR A 145 -18.18 -13.32 6.06
CA TYR A 145 -16.92 -14.00 6.32
C TYR A 145 -17.13 -15.52 6.47
N ASP A 146 -16.30 -16.30 5.81
CA ASP A 146 -16.28 -17.76 5.88
C ASP A 146 -15.07 -18.21 6.70
N GLU A 147 -15.34 -18.78 7.87
CA GLU A 147 -14.31 -19.26 8.82
C GLU A 147 -13.67 -20.59 8.38
N ASP A 148 -14.32 -21.34 7.48
CA ASP A 148 -13.73 -22.51 6.80
C ASP A 148 -13.03 -22.12 5.48
N GLY A 149 -12.96 -20.81 5.18
CA GLY A 149 -12.37 -20.25 3.97
C GLY A 149 -10.84 -20.36 3.91
N ALA A 150 -10.27 -20.24 2.71
CA ALA A 150 -8.82 -20.29 2.49
C ALA A 150 -8.08 -18.98 2.82
N TRP A 151 -8.53 -18.25 3.85
CA TRP A 151 -7.89 -17.01 4.28
C TRP A 151 -6.59 -17.30 5.07
N PRO A 152 -5.60 -16.39 5.06
CA PRO A 152 -4.48 -16.47 5.99
C PRO A 152 -4.95 -16.24 7.43
N VAL A 153 -4.43 -17.04 8.37
CA VAL A 153 -4.70 -17.00 9.83
C VAL A 153 -4.71 -15.58 10.45
N LEU A 154 -3.94 -14.64 9.88
CA LEU A 154 -3.93 -13.24 10.29
C LEU A 154 -5.31 -12.56 10.14
N LEU A 155 -6.06 -12.92 9.09
CA LEU A 155 -7.41 -12.40 8.83
C LEU A 155 -8.48 -13.12 9.65
N ASP A 156 -8.32 -14.42 9.90
CA ASP A 156 -9.17 -15.17 10.85
C ASP A 156 -9.07 -14.57 12.26
N GLU A 157 -7.84 -14.40 12.77
CA GLU A 157 -7.58 -13.79 14.08
C GLU A 157 -8.04 -12.33 14.16
N PHE A 158 -8.02 -11.58 13.05
CA PHE A 158 -8.61 -10.24 12.99
C PHE A 158 -10.14 -10.27 13.12
N VAL A 159 -10.81 -11.17 12.41
CA VAL A 159 -12.28 -11.32 12.46
C VAL A 159 -12.73 -11.75 13.85
N GLU A 160 -12.05 -12.73 14.47
CA GLU A 160 -12.32 -13.15 15.85
C GLU A 160 -12.17 -11.98 16.83
N TRP A 161 -11.03 -11.28 16.78
CA TRP A 161 -10.76 -10.12 17.64
C TRP A 161 -11.80 -9.00 17.50
N GLN A 162 -12.26 -8.73 16.27
CA GLN A 162 -13.26 -7.70 16.00
C GLN A 162 -14.66 -8.11 16.48
N LYS A 163 -15.05 -9.39 16.33
CA LYS A 163 -16.33 -9.92 16.84
C LYS A 163 -16.43 -9.81 18.36
N VAL A 164 -15.37 -10.15 19.09
CA VAL A 164 -15.31 -10.03 20.57
C VAL A 164 -15.49 -8.58 21.02
N ARG A 165 -14.91 -7.61 20.28
CA ARG A 165 -15.03 -6.19 20.60
C ARG A 165 -16.39 -5.56 20.27
N GLN A 166 -17.17 -6.17 19.38
CA GLN A 166 -18.56 -5.73 19.11
C GLN A 166 -19.57 -6.27 20.11
N THR A 167 -19.20 -7.29 20.89
CA THR A 167 -20.04 -7.95 21.91
C THR A 167 -19.72 -7.52 23.35
N SER A 168 -18.75 -6.61 23.53
CA SER A 168 -18.28 -6.06 24.81
C SER A 168 -18.70 -4.62 25.02
#